data_AF-A0A165D2Y4-F1
#
_entry.id   AF-A0A165D2Y4-F1
#
_cell.length_a   1.000
_cell.length_b   1.000
_cell.length_c   1.000
_cell.angle_alpha   90.00
_cell.angle_beta   90.00
_cell.angle_gamma   90.00
#
_symmetry.space_group_name_H-M   'P 1'
#
loop_
_entity.id
_entity.type
_entity.pdbx_description
1 polymer ?
#
loop_
_entity_poly.entity_id
_entity_poly.type
_entity_poly.pdbx_seq_one_letter_code
_entity_poly.pdbx_strand_id
1 'polypeptide(L)'
;MDNPDDSGAHIPEAVRTFLEAMSHQEIDTLVRILAVIEGLRNGHGAGSCTKCLAHLGRRFLLGEALGQDVLRFSLSDLRNACLSALTVPRTDAELVTFKGQLLDNISLCPKVDQHDLLTDLANSNDPVDVFVDSLYMCVHPAFVGGSSSIGSRIRDGKGWRNGGESWPTSIEQLFPHGDAQVVAHLEWACTFISLFPLSVIMVYLRGFRPRVFRHLVSDRARPLLVWLIVRFLLADLHTPLYDWPGDEPIKLPAHRELTAHGQSQSAICQQISHLLVVIVFGPDAKGDDIGTVIRGYERVVLRAMQHALDVVTEARENDHFCKLLQILSLKVHKSLGLDNSTLGLRTLDFSQLYPTILDPSQLAQSDFLSTVFVHIRLGHSCAAPGCDRFMQDDAANGRSFQRCATCKFVFYCSRECQRRDWKTGYSLHFPWAAPGQHAAHKALCPILARIAPLVRAHPNGEELADALRAVRFDQSERRALMDWALAREILPAPAAARFLGLGPYLDSLSEGDASYVVHALGLCKQRCTLPPNDPRRLASLQYLMS
;
A
#
# COMPACT_ATOMS: atom_id res chain seq x y z
N MET A 1 -49.65 45.52 3.06
CA MET A 1 -48.48 45.52 3.96
C MET A 1 -48.37 44.10 4.47
N ASP A 2 -47.80 43.22 3.65
CA ASP A 2 -47.54 41.83 4.01
C ASP A 2 -46.08 41.74 4.43
N ASN A 3 -45.85 41.15 5.60
CA ASN A 3 -44.55 41.08 6.26
C ASN A 3 -43.77 39.88 5.66
N PRO A 4 -42.67 40.09 4.92
CA PRO A 4 -42.00 39.02 4.19
C PRO A 4 -40.98 38.20 5.02
N ASP A 5 -40.90 38.39 6.34
CA ASP A 5 -39.78 37.89 7.16
C ASP A 5 -40.09 36.68 8.06
N ASP A 6 -41.24 36.02 7.94
CA ASP A 6 -41.53 34.77 8.69
C ASP A 6 -41.27 33.52 7.84
N SER A 7 -40.12 33.47 7.16
CA SER A 7 -39.60 32.22 6.59
C SER A 7 -38.89 31.42 7.69
N GLY A 8 -39.61 31.07 8.75
CA GLY A 8 -39.14 30.10 9.73
C GLY A 8 -38.77 28.81 8.99
N ALA A 9 -37.50 28.44 8.98
CA ALA A 9 -37.03 27.23 8.33
C ALA A 9 -37.81 26.04 8.90
N HIS A 10 -38.76 25.51 8.13
CA HIS A 10 -39.55 24.36 8.52
C HIS A 10 -38.60 23.16 8.63
N ILE A 11 -38.17 22.85 9.86
CA ILE A 11 -37.47 21.60 10.15
C ILE A 11 -38.47 20.48 9.82
N PRO A 12 -38.14 19.56 8.91
CA PRO A 12 -39.05 18.48 8.55
C PRO A 12 -39.46 17.70 9.81
N GLU A 13 -40.76 17.38 9.95
CA GLU A 13 -41.29 16.69 11.14
C GLU A 13 -40.52 15.39 11.45
N ALA A 14 -40.06 14.69 10.41
CA ALA A 14 -39.19 13.51 10.54
C ALA A 14 -37.87 13.80 11.26
N VAL A 15 -37.26 14.98 11.08
CA VAL A 15 -36.04 15.40 11.78
C VAL A 15 -36.35 15.76 13.23
N ARG A 16 -37.51 16.36 13.49
CA ARG A 16 -37.94 16.70 14.87
C ARG A 16 -38.19 15.43 15.70
N THR A 17 -39.06 14.54 15.22
CA THR A 17 -39.35 13.26 15.91
C THR A 17 -38.08 12.44 16.15
N PHE A 18 -37.13 12.54 15.21
CA PHE A 18 -35.84 11.89 15.31
C PHE A 18 -34.92 12.51 16.37
N LEU A 19 -34.82 13.84 16.46
CA LEU A 19 -34.05 14.53 17.50
C LEU A 19 -34.64 14.28 18.90
N GLU A 20 -35.97 14.18 19.01
CA GLU A 20 -36.66 13.85 20.27
C GLU A 20 -36.37 12.43 20.77
N ALA A 21 -35.96 11.51 19.88
CA ALA A 21 -35.59 10.14 20.23
C ALA A 21 -34.12 9.97 20.65
N MET A 22 -33.27 10.99 20.46
CA MET A 22 -31.84 10.94 20.80
C MET A 22 -31.61 11.30 22.27
N SER A 23 -30.66 10.62 22.91
CA SER A 23 -30.18 11.03 24.23
C SER A 23 -29.44 12.37 24.16
N HIS A 24 -29.43 13.14 25.26
CA HIS A 24 -28.65 14.38 25.34
C HIS A 24 -27.17 14.19 24.98
N GLN A 25 -26.59 13.03 25.29
CA GLN A 25 -25.21 12.69 24.94
C GLN A 25 -25.02 12.51 23.42
N GLU A 26 -26.00 11.93 22.73
CA GLU A 26 -25.95 11.77 21.27
C GLU A 26 -26.14 13.11 20.55
N ILE A 27 -27.02 13.98 21.06
CA ILE A 27 -27.19 15.33 20.53
C ILE A 27 -25.90 16.14 20.72
N ASP A 28 -25.29 16.10 21.91
CA ASP A 28 -23.99 16.76 22.16
C ASP A 28 -22.90 16.23 21.20
N THR A 29 -22.89 14.92 20.97
CA THR A 29 -21.93 14.31 20.03
C THR A 29 -22.18 14.76 18.60
N LEU A 30 -23.43 14.81 18.15
CA LEU A 30 -23.80 15.26 16.80
C LEU A 30 -23.44 16.73 16.59
N VAL A 31 -23.74 17.60 17.56
CA VAL A 31 -23.37 19.02 17.51
C VAL A 31 -21.85 19.19 17.42
N ARG A 32 -21.08 18.40 18.19
CA ARG A 32 -19.61 18.38 18.08
C ARG A 32 -19.15 17.95 16.70
N ILE A 33 -19.74 16.90 16.12
CA ILE A 33 -19.41 16.42 14.77
C ILE A 33 -19.67 17.52 13.74
N LEU A 34 -20.83 18.18 13.79
CA LEU A 34 -21.16 19.26 12.85
C LEU A 34 -20.21 20.45 12.99
N ALA A 35 -19.86 20.84 14.21
CA ALA A 35 -18.88 21.90 14.46
C ALA A 35 -17.49 21.52 13.92
N VAL A 36 -17.07 20.26 14.06
CA VAL A 36 -15.83 19.74 13.47
C VAL A 36 -15.91 19.79 11.95
N ILE A 37 -16.99 19.28 11.34
CA ILE A 37 -17.18 19.31 9.88
C ILE A 37 -17.06 20.72 9.33
N GLU A 38 -17.77 21.68 9.93
CA GLU A 38 -17.73 23.07 9.49
C GLU A 38 -16.35 23.68 9.69
N GLY A 39 -15.70 23.39 10.84
CA GLY A 39 -14.34 23.80 11.13
C GLY A 39 -13.29 23.22 10.17
N LEU A 40 -13.56 22.06 9.57
CA LEU A 40 -12.66 21.35 8.65
C LEU A 40 -13.01 21.56 7.16
N ARG A 41 -14.11 22.25 6.83
CA ARG A 41 -14.73 22.25 5.50
C ARG A 41 -13.81 22.72 4.38
N ASN A 42 -12.90 23.63 4.68
CA ASN A 42 -11.92 24.14 3.72
C ASN A 42 -10.57 23.40 3.77
N GLY A 43 -10.43 22.33 4.55
CA GLY A 43 -9.18 21.59 4.77
C GLY A 43 -8.10 22.35 5.56
N HIS A 44 -8.17 23.67 5.58
CA HIS A 44 -7.26 24.56 6.31
C HIS A 44 -7.70 24.91 7.74
N GLY A 45 -8.97 24.66 8.07
CA GLY A 45 -9.56 25.18 9.30
C GLY A 45 -9.21 24.36 10.55
N ALA A 46 -8.97 25.08 11.63
CA ALA A 46 -8.72 24.56 12.97
C ALA A 46 -9.99 24.55 13.85
N GLY A 47 -11.18 24.86 13.31
CA GLY A 47 -12.33 25.41 14.06
C GLY A 47 -12.89 24.58 15.23
N SER A 48 -12.40 23.37 15.45
CA SER A 48 -12.72 22.55 16.62
C SER A 48 -11.58 22.51 17.63
N CYS A 49 -11.91 22.52 18.91
CA CYS A 49 -10.96 22.18 19.97
C CYS A 49 -10.36 20.79 19.75
N THR A 50 -9.03 20.72 19.63
CA THR A 50 -8.29 19.47 19.39
C THR A 50 -8.53 18.40 20.46
N LYS A 51 -8.62 18.77 21.75
CA LYS A 51 -8.87 17.80 22.83
C LYS A 51 -10.28 17.21 22.74
N CYS A 52 -11.27 18.02 22.37
CA CYS A 52 -12.61 17.53 22.07
C CYS A 52 -12.64 16.59 20.85
N LEU A 53 -11.86 16.91 19.81
CA LEU A 53 -11.71 16.05 18.64
C LEU A 53 -11.04 14.71 19.00
N ALA A 54 -10.03 14.72 19.87
CA ALA A 54 -9.38 13.51 20.38
C ALA A 54 -10.35 12.59 21.13
N HIS A 55 -11.19 13.19 21.99
CA HIS A 55 -12.24 12.43 22.65
C HIS A 55 -13.19 11.78 21.64
N LEU A 56 -13.66 12.54 20.65
CA LEU A 56 -14.52 12.03 19.59
C LEU A 56 -13.85 10.89 18.81
N GLY A 57 -12.61 11.10 18.36
CA GLY A 57 -11.82 10.10 17.64
C GLY A 57 -11.64 8.81 18.44
N ARG A 58 -11.37 8.90 19.74
CA ARG A 58 -11.26 7.74 20.62
C ARG A 58 -12.55 6.93 20.65
N ARG A 59 -13.72 7.59 20.79
CA ARG A 59 -15.01 6.90 20.80
C ARG A 59 -15.26 6.14 19.49
N PHE A 60 -14.86 6.72 18.35
CA PHE A 60 -14.89 6.02 17.06
C PHE A 60 -13.96 4.81 17.04
N LEU A 61 -12.73 4.96 17.52
CA LEU A 61 -11.74 3.90 17.51
C LEU A 61 -12.16 2.72 18.39
N LEU A 62 -12.73 2.99 19.57
CA LEU A 62 -13.20 1.97 20.51
C LEU A 62 -14.52 1.33 20.10
N GLY A 63 -15.17 1.83 19.05
CA GLY A 63 -16.47 1.34 18.60
C GLY A 63 -17.56 1.50 19.67
N GLU A 64 -17.39 2.47 20.58
CA GLU A 64 -18.43 2.79 21.55
C GLU A 64 -19.71 3.11 20.78
N ALA A 65 -20.83 2.49 21.20
CA ALA A 65 -22.11 2.55 20.51
C ALA A 65 -22.66 3.98 20.47
N LEU A 66 -22.15 4.72 19.51
CA LEU A 66 -22.68 5.95 18.99
C LEU A 66 -23.86 5.53 18.11
N GLY A 67 -25.11 5.89 18.47
CA GLY A 67 -26.34 5.49 17.80
C GLY A 67 -26.15 5.35 16.28
N GLN A 68 -25.96 4.10 15.82
CA GLN A 68 -25.25 3.83 14.57
C GLN A 68 -25.99 4.37 13.35
N ASP A 69 -27.31 4.47 13.43
CA ASP A 69 -28.14 4.93 12.33
C ASP A 69 -28.12 6.46 12.18
N VAL A 70 -28.03 7.20 13.30
CA VAL A 70 -28.01 8.67 13.29
C VAL A 70 -26.72 9.23 12.70
N LEU A 71 -25.62 8.56 12.99
CA LEU A 71 -24.32 9.06 12.63
C LEU A 71 -23.94 8.66 11.20
N ARG A 72 -24.51 7.61 10.62
CA ARG A 72 -24.15 7.13 9.26
C ARG A 72 -24.02 8.24 8.21
N PHE A 73 -24.97 9.18 8.16
CA PHE A 73 -24.92 10.29 7.21
C PHE A 73 -23.81 11.30 7.55
N SER A 74 -23.84 11.85 8.76
CA SER A 74 -22.85 12.83 9.25
C SER A 74 -21.42 12.27 9.31
N LEU A 75 -21.26 10.95 9.41
CA LEU A 75 -19.96 10.27 9.42
C LEU A 75 -19.28 10.31 8.06
N SER A 76 -20.04 10.31 6.97
CA SER A 76 -19.46 10.42 5.63
C SER A 76 -18.83 11.81 5.45
N ASP A 77 -19.55 12.85 5.84
CA ASP A 77 -19.06 14.23 5.77
C ASP A 77 -17.91 14.49 6.75
N LEU A 78 -17.99 13.95 7.97
CA LEU A 78 -16.88 13.99 8.92
C LEU A 78 -15.63 13.32 8.34
N ARG A 79 -15.75 12.12 7.76
CA ARG A 79 -14.60 11.41 7.17
C ARG A 79 -14.04 12.15 5.96
N ASN A 80 -14.89 12.73 5.11
CA ASN A 80 -14.46 13.58 4.00
C ASN A 80 -13.67 14.78 4.50
N ALA A 81 -14.18 15.47 5.53
CA ALA A 81 -13.54 16.63 6.12
C ALA A 81 -12.21 16.27 6.80
N CYS A 82 -12.17 15.15 7.54
CA CYS A 82 -10.94 14.64 8.13
C CYS A 82 -9.89 14.28 7.08
N LEU A 83 -10.25 13.51 6.04
CA LEU A 83 -9.30 13.16 4.98
C LEU A 83 -8.85 14.39 4.20
N SER A 84 -9.75 15.33 3.92
CA SER A 84 -9.39 16.60 3.29
C SER A 84 -8.34 17.32 4.13
N ALA A 85 -8.60 17.54 5.42
CA ALA A 85 -7.66 18.19 6.33
C ALA A 85 -6.32 17.45 6.46
N LEU A 86 -6.33 16.11 6.49
CA LEU A 86 -5.12 15.27 6.54
C LEU A 86 -4.28 15.36 5.27
N THR A 87 -4.87 15.67 4.12
CA THR A 87 -4.20 15.65 2.81
C THR A 87 -3.95 17.04 2.24
N VAL A 88 -4.32 18.11 2.95
CA VAL A 88 -3.91 19.48 2.63
C VAL A 88 -2.39 19.63 2.86
N PRO A 89 -1.61 20.01 1.82
CA PRO A 89 -0.21 20.37 1.97
C PRO A 89 -0.07 21.55 2.92
N ARG A 90 0.89 21.49 3.84
CA ARG A 90 1.22 22.59 4.74
C ARG A 90 2.72 22.84 4.74
N THR A 91 3.10 24.11 4.62
CA THR A 91 4.46 24.59 4.86
C THR A 91 4.74 24.70 6.36
N ASP A 92 6.02 24.77 6.75
CA ASP A 92 6.40 24.96 8.16
C ASP A 92 5.79 26.23 8.76
N ALA A 93 5.71 27.32 7.98
CA ALA A 93 5.09 28.58 8.43
C ALA A 93 3.57 28.44 8.65
N GLU A 94 2.89 27.70 7.78
CA GLU A 94 1.46 27.39 7.94
C GLU A 94 1.24 26.48 9.16
N LEU A 95 2.13 25.52 9.41
CA LEU A 95 2.08 24.67 10.61
C LEU A 95 2.22 25.47 11.91
N VAL A 96 3.11 26.46 11.95
CA VAL A 96 3.24 27.37 13.12
C VAL A 96 1.97 28.18 13.33
N THR A 97 1.40 28.74 12.26
CA THR A 97 0.14 29.50 12.33
C THR A 97 -1.01 28.61 12.79
N PHE A 98 -1.10 27.41 12.21
CA PHE A 98 -2.10 26.41 12.54
C PHE A 98 -2.00 25.97 14.00
N LYS A 99 -0.78 25.75 14.51
CA LYS A 99 -0.54 25.45 15.92
C LYS A 99 -1.07 26.54 16.85
N GLY A 100 -0.85 27.82 16.52
CA GLY A 100 -1.41 28.96 17.26
C GLY A 100 -2.94 28.91 17.32
N GLN A 101 -3.58 28.68 16.18
CA GLN A 101 -5.04 28.56 16.10
C GLN A 101 -5.59 27.40 16.94
N LEU A 102 -4.91 26.24 16.93
CA LEU A 102 -5.34 25.10 17.75
C LEU A 102 -5.20 25.39 19.25
N LEU A 103 -4.16 26.11 19.68
CA LEU A 103 -4.01 26.55 21.07
C LEU A 103 -5.13 27.51 21.47
N ASP A 104 -5.45 28.49 20.62
CA ASP A 104 -6.56 29.42 20.86
C ASP A 104 -7.88 28.64 21.03
N ASN A 105 -8.15 27.68 20.14
CA ASN A 105 -9.35 26.84 20.21
C ASN A 105 -9.40 25.93 21.45
N ILE A 106 -8.25 25.50 21.98
CA ILE A 106 -8.17 24.77 23.25
C ILE A 106 -8.49 25.71 24.41
N SER A 107 -7.93 26.92 24.42
CA SER A 107 -8.12 27.90 25.49
C SER A 107 -9.54 28.47 25.58
N LEU A 108 -10.19 28.64 24.43
CA LEU A 108 -11.57 29.13 24.30
C LEU A 108 -12.61 28.01 24.41
N CYS A 109 -12.18 26.76 24.60
CA CYS A 109 -13.08 25.63 24.66
C CYS A 109 -13.95 25.70 25.93
N PRO A 110 -15.29 25.65 25.81
CA PRO A 110 -16.18 25.67 26.97
C PRO A 110 -16.09 24.41 27.85
N LYS A 111 -15.36 23.38 27.41
CA LYS A 111 -15.18 22.08 28.08
C LYS A 111 -13.74 21.85 28.54
N VAL A 112 -13.04 22.93 28.86
CA VAL A 112 -11.63 22.89 29.27
C VAL A 112 -11.41 22.00 30.51
N ASP A 113 -12.40 21.94 31.39
CA ASP A 113 -12.44 21.07 32.58
C ASP A 113 -12.43 19.58 32.23
N GLN A 114 -12.86 19.21 31.01
CA GLN A 114 -12.86 17.82 30.54
C GLN A 114 -11.55 17.45 29.82
N HIS A 115 -10.64 18.39 29.56
CA HIS A 115 -9.44 18.14 28.77
C HIS A 115 -8.40 17.29 29.50
N ASP A 116 -8.28 17.42 30.83
CA ASP A 116 -7.25 16.73 31.61
C ASP A 116 -7.40 15.20 31.54
N LEU A 117 -8.63 14.71 31.43
CA LEU A 117 -8.96 13.28 31.27
C LEU A 117 -8.57 12.70 29.91
N LEU A 118 -8.18 13.56 28.95
CA LEU A 118 -7.98 13.21 27.54
C LEU A 118 -6.52 13.34 27.09
N THR A 119 -5.65 13.83 27.97
CA THR A 119 -4.25 14.17 27.66
C THR A 119 -3.40 12.95 27.29
N ASP A 120 -3.75 11.77 27.79
CA ASP A 120 -2.97 10.53 27.61
C ASP A 120 -3.13 9.89 26.23
N LEU A 121 -4.02 10.40 25.35
CA LEU A 121 -4.41 9.68 24.14
C LEU A 121 -3.41 9.79 22.98
N ALA A 122 -2.72 10.91 22.85
CA ALA A 122 -1.82 11.18 21.73
C ALA A 122 -0.33 11.11 22.13
N ASN A 123 -0.02 10.85 23.41
CA ASN A 123 1.32 10.89 23.98
C ASN A 123 2.14 12.15 23.64
N SER A 124 1.45 13.21 23.25
CA SER A 124 2.04 14.47 22.84
C SER A 124 1.21 15.60 23.41
N ASN A 125 1.93 16.61 23.89
CA ASN A 125 1.34 17.88 24.30
C ASN A 125 1.30 18.88 23.13
N ASP A 126 1.88 18.54 21.97
CA ASP A 126 1.76 19.39 20.79
C ASP A 126 0.33 19.29 20.23
N PRO A 127 -0.42 20.41 20.16
CA PRO A 127 -1.78 20.38 19.65
C PRO A 127 -1.87 19.95 18.18
N VAL A 128 -0.82 20.11 17.37
CA VAL A 128 -0.84 19.62 15.98
C VAL A 128 -0.81 18.09 15.94
N ASP A 129 0.03 17.47 16.77
CA ASP A 129 0.12 16.01 16.89
C ASP A 129 -1.22 15.43 17.33
N VAL A 130 -1.77 15.97 18.43
CA VAL A 130 -3.07 15.54 18.96
C VAL A 130 -4.15 15.70 17.89
N PHE A 131 -4.14 16.81 17.15
CA PHE A 131 -5.13 17.06 16.10
C PHE A 131 -5.05 16.04 14.97
N VAL A 132 -3.86 15.81 14.43
CA VAL A 132 -3.68 14.86 13.31
C VAL A 132 -4.02 13.44 13.74
N ASP A 133 -3.54 12.97 14.90
CA ASP A 133 -3.90 11.65 15.40
C ASP A 133 -5.41 11.52 15.61
N SER A 134 -6.07 12.56 16.11
CA SER A 134 -7.53 12.54 16.29
C SER A 134 -8.29 12.42 14.97
N LEU A 135 -7.84 13.12 13.92
CA LEU A 135 -8.40 12.96 12.58
C LEU A 135 -8.22 11.53 12.07
N TYR A 136 -7.05 10.93 12.29
CA TYR A 136 -6.81 9.55 11.96
C TYR A 136 -7.70 8.59 12.75
N MET A 137 -7.89 8.79 14.05
CA MET A 137 -8.80 7.98 14.86
C MET A 137 -10.24 8.04 14.33
N CYS A 138 -10.70 9.20 13.85
CA CYS A 138 -12.02 9.35 13.22
C CYS A 138 -12.16 8.54 11.90
N VAL A 139 -11.10 8.45 11.08
CA VAL A 139 -11.16 7.73 9.79
C VAL A 139 -10.72 6.26 9.90
N HIS A 140 -9.94 5.89 10.90
CA HIS A 140 -9.31 4.58 11.03
C HIS A 140 -10.31 3.41 10.99
N PRO A 141 -11.47 3.46 11.70
CA PRO A 141 -12.48 2.40 11.59
C PRO A 141 -12.99 2.19 10.16
N ALA A 142 -13.06 3.25 9.35
CA ALA A 142 -13.47 3.13 7.95
C ALA A 142 -12.38 2.48 7.07
N PHE A 143 -11.11 2.66 7.41
CA PHE A 143 -9.99 2.07 6.67
C PHE A 143 -9.70 0.62 7.06
N VAL A 144 -9.73 0.30 8.36
CA VAL A 144 -9.24 -0.99 8.90
C VAL A 144 -10.30 -1.71 9.75
N GLY A 145 -11.33 -1.02 10.24
CA GLY A 145 -12.29 -1.54 11.21
C GLY A 145 -13.42 -2.41 10.62
N GLY A 146 -13.55 -3.65 11.10
CA GLY A 146 -14.68 -4.52 10.81
C GLY A 146 -14.81 -4.98 9.35
N SER A 147 -15.92 -5.66 9.04
CA SER A 147 -16.21 -6.23 7.72
C SER A 147 -16.58 -5.17 6.67
N SER A 148 -16.97 -3.97 7.09
CA SER A 148 -17.35 -2.85 6.22
C SER A 148 -16.21 -1.90 5.88
N SER A 149 -15.03 -2.05 6.49
CA SER A 149 -13.87 -1.22 6.18
C SER A 149 -13.45 -1.33 4.72
N ILE A 150 -12.77 -0.28 4.25
CA ILE A 150 -12.12 -0.25 2.93
C ILE A 150 -11.16 -1.44 2.79
N GLY A 151 -10.32 -1.69 3.80
CA GLY A 151 -9.38 -2.82 3.80
C GLY A 151 -10.06 -4.19 3.66
N SER A 152 -11.22 -4.39 4.31
CA SER A 152 -12.02 -5.61 4.16
C SER A 152 -12.66 -5.71 2.77
N ARG A 153 -13.23 -4.61 2.25
CA ARG A 153 -13.90 -4.59 0.93
C ARG A 153 -12.95 -4.82 -0.24
N ILE A 154 -11.72 -4.28 -0.16
CA ILE A 154 -10.69 -4.46 -1.19
C ILE A 154 -10.28 -5.94 -1.33
N ARG A 155 -10.14 -6.65 -0.20
CA ARG A 155 -9.62 -8.04 -0.16
C ARG A 155 -10.43 -9.00 -1.03
N ASP A 156 -11.73 -8.76 -1.17
CA ASP A 156 -12.64 -9.63 -1.88
C ASP A 156 -12.58 -9.50 -3.42
N GLY A 157 -11.84 -8.52 -3.94
CA GLY A 157 -11.81 -8.21 -5.38
C GLY A 157 -13.22 -7.92 -5.93
N LYS A 158 -14.12 -7.42 -5.08
CA LYS A 158 -15.52 -7.12 -5.39
C LYS A 158 -15.72 -5.66 -5.80
N GLY A 159 -14.65 -4.85 -5.84
CA GLY A 159 -14.72 -3.41 -6.01
C GLY A 159 -15.59 -2.75 -4.93
N TRP A 160 -15.89 -1.49 -5.13
CA TRP A 160 -16.85 -0.75 -4.33
C TRP A 160 -18.23 -1.20 -4.77
N ARG A 161 -19.03 -1.77 -3.86
CA ARG A 161 -20.44 -1.98 -4.15
C ARG A 161 -21.16 -0.68 -3.90
N ASN A 162 -21.64 -0.04 -4.97
CA ASN A 162 -22.47 1.18 -4.92
C ASN A 162 -23.87 0.97 -4.30
N GLY A 163 -24.11 -0.16 -3.63
CA GLY A 163 -25.42 -0.53 -3.09
C GLY A 163 -25.57 -0.32 -1.59
N GLY A 164 -24.58 0.24 -0.89
CA GLY A 164 -24.65 0.47 0.55
C GLY A 164 -24.26 1.89 0.93
N GLU A 165 -24.85 2.40 2.02
CA GLU A 165 -24.54 3.68 2.68
C GLU A 165 -23.11 3.74 3.27
N SER A 166 -22.24 2.79 2.90
CA SER A 166 -20.90 2.67 3.47
C SER A 166 -19.92 3.59 2.78
N TRP A 167 -19.47 4.63 3.50
CA TRP A 167 -18.35 5.47 3.08
C TRP A 167 -17.08 4.63 2.80
N PRO A 168 -16.28 4.98 1.79
CA PRO A 168 -16.52 6.05 0.84
C PRO A 168 -17.46 5.57 -0.28
N THR A 169 -18.13 6.51 -0.92
CA THR A 169 -19.07 6.32 -2.03
C THR A 169 -18.43 6.64 -3.38
N SER A 170 -17.31 7.37 -3.38
CA SER A 170 -16.55 7.69 -4.59
C SER A 170 -15.05 7.69 -4.31
N ILE A 171 -14.25 7.66 -5.38
CA ILE A 171 -12.79 7.68 -5.29
C ILE A 171 -12.29 9.07 -4.84
N GLU A 172 -13.02 10.13 -5.19
CA GLU A 172 -12.73 11.51 -4.82
C GLU A 172 -12.80 11.71 -3.30
N GLN A 173 -13.65 10.95 -2.60
CA GLN A 173 -13.71 10.98 -1.13
C GLN A 173 -12.44 10.42 -0.46
N LEU A 174 -11.70 9.54 -1.14
CA LEU A 174 -10.39 9.08 -0.67
C LEU A 174 -9.24 9.99 -1.10
N PHE A 175 -9.38 10.64 -2.25
CA PHE A 175 -8.35 11.51 -2.81
C PHE A 175 -8.89 12.94 -3.00
N PRO A 176 -9.29 13.63 -1.91
CA PRO A 176 -9.99 14.92 -2.01
C PRO A 176 -9.15 16.00 -2.73
N HIS A 177 -7.82 15.88 -2.66
CA HIS A 177 -6.86 16.79 -3.30
C HIS A 177 -6.01 16.09 -4.38
N GLY A 178 -6.49 14.95 -4.90
CA GLY A 178 -5.78 14.14 -5.90
C GLY A 178 -4.87 13.05 -5.28
N ASP A 179 -4.43 12.11 -6.13
CA ASP A 179 -3.69 10.92 -5.71
C ASP A 179 -2.27 11.21 -5.21
N ALA A 180 -1.65 12.30 -5.70
CA ALA A 180 -0.33 12.76 -5.25
C ALA A 180 -0.30 13.11 -3.76
N GLN A 181 -1.44 13.55 -3.20
CA GLN A 181 -1.53 13.95 -1.80
C GLN A 181 -1.53 12.79 -0.81
N VAL A 182 -1.47 11.54 -1.29
CA VAL A 182 -1.18 10.38 -0.44
C VAL A 182 0.16 10.52 0.29
N VAL A 183 1.09 11.32 -0.26
CA VAL A 183 2.40 11.62 0.36
C VAL A 183 2.23 12.35 1.69
N ALA A 184 1.15 13.13 1.89
CA ALA A 184 0.88 13.77 3.17
C ALA A 184 0.72 12.73 4.30
N HIS A 185 0.11 11.58 4.04
CA HIS A 185 0.03 10.50 5.04
C HIS A 185 1.41 9.99 5.44
N LEU A 186 2.35 9.94 4.49
CA LEU A 186 3.73 9.55 4.76
C LEU A 186 4.48 10.62 5.55
N GLU A 187 4.29 11.90 5.20
CA GLU A 187 4.85 13.03 5.96
C GLU A 187 4.35 13.00 7.41
N TRP A 188 3.05 12.74 7.64
CA TRP A 188 2.50 12.55 8.98
C TRP A 188 3.02 11.31 9.70
N ALA A 189 3.17 10.19 8.98
CA ALA A 189 3.78 8.97 9.54
C ALA A 189 5.20 9.25 10.04
N CYS A 190 5.99 10.00 9.26
CA CYS A 190 7.38 10.29 9.62
C CYS A 190 7.49 11.40 10.66
N THR A 191 6.58 12.38 10.63
CA THR A 191 6.57 13.45 11.62
C THR A 191 6.19 12.86 12.97
N PHE A 192 4.97 12.34 13.11
CA PHE A 192 4.44 11.94 14.41
C PHE A 192 4.85 10.54 14.85
N ILE A 193 5.40 9.73 13.94
CA ILE A 193 5.73 8.33 14.23
C ILE A 193 4.47 7.57 14.70
N SER A 194 3.36 7.83 14.03
CA SER A 194 2.06 7.27 14.39
C SER A 194 1.74 6.06 13.50
N LEU A 195 1.16 5.02 14.11
CA LEU A 195 0.72 3.81 13.41
C LEU A 195 -0.54 4.01 12.58
N PHE A 196 -1.34 5.05 12.88
CA PHE A 196 -2.57 5.29 12.14
C PHE A 196 -2.32 5.73 10.69
N PRO A 197 -1.46 6.75 10.41
CA PRO A 197 -1.06 7.07 9.03
C PRO A 197 -0.50 5.86 8.28
N LEU A 198 0.34 5.05 8.94
CA LEU A 198 0.92 3.84 8.36
C LEU A 198 -0.17 2.84 7.93
N SER A 199 -1.18 2.64 8.78
CA SER A 199 -2.32 1.77 8.49
C SER A 199 -3.12 2.25 7.29
N VAL A 200 -3.31 3.57 7.16
CA VAL A 200 -3.96 4.20 6.00
C VAL A 200 -3.13 4.00 4.72
N ILE A 201 -1.81 4.21 4.76
CA ILE A 201 -0.89 3.94 3.63
C ILE A 201 -0.98 2.49 3.18
N MET A 202 -1.01 1.53 4.11
CA MET A 202 -1.17 0.11 3.77
C MET A 202 -2.47 -0.19 3.05
N VAL A 203 -3.59 0.42 3.46
CA VAL A 203 -4.87 0.28 2.77
C VAL A 203 -4.82 0.91 1.38
N TYR A 204 -4.17 2.07 1.23
CA TYR A 204 -3.95 2.69 -0.07
C TYR A 204 -3.14 1.80 -1.02
N LEU A 205 -2.03 1.24 -0.53
CA LEU A 205 -1.20 0.33 -1.32
C LEU A 205 -1.92 -0.99 -1.65
N ARG A 206 -2.82 -1.48 -0.80
CA ARG A 206 -3.62 -2.69 -1.10
C ARG A 206 -4.73 -2.42 -2.12
N GLY A 207 -5.41 -1.28 -2.05
CA GLY A 207 -6.58 -1.00 -2.90
C GLY A 207 -6.28 -0.24 -4.18
N PHE A 208 -5.26 0.61 -4.14
CA PHE A 208 -5.07 1.70 -5.10
C PHE A 208 -3.61 1.80 -5.55
N ARG A 209 -2.81 0.73 -5.39
CA ARG A 209 -1.37 0.70 -5.69
C ARG A 209 -0.99 1.42 -6.98
N PRO A 210 -1.66 1.18 -8.13
CA PRO A 210 -1.26 1.82 -9.39
C PRO A 210 -1.34 3.35 -9.36
N ARG A 211 -2.25 3.92 -8.56
CA ARG A 211 -2.36 5.38 -8.34
C ARG A 211 -1.31 5.88 -7.35
N VAL A 212 -1.17 5.21 -6.21
CA VAL A 212 -0.44 5.75 -5.05
C VAL A 212 1.06 5.42 -5.05
N PHE A 213 1.46 4.24 -5.53
CA PHE A 213 2.83 3.76 -5.36
C PHE A 213 3.83 4.66 -6.09
N ARG A 214 3.51 5.11 -7.30
CA ARG A 214 4.32 6.06 -8.08
C ARG A 214 4.63 7.37 -7.32
N HIS A 215 3.70 7.82 -6.48
CA HIS A 215 3.87 9.04 -5.70
C HIS A 215 4.72 8.79 -4.46
N LEU A 216 4.55 7.63 -3.82
CA LEU A 216 5.35 7.20 -2.66
C LEU A 216 6.81 6.89 -3.00
N VAL A 217 7.11 6.50 -4.26
CA VAL A 217 8.48 6.29 -4.74
C VAL A 217 9.04 7.47 -5.55
N SER A 218 8.36 8.62 -5.55
CA SER A 218 8.89 9.85 -6.14
C SER A 218 10.15 10.32 -5.42
N ASP A 219 10.97 11.16 -6.07
CA ASP A 219 12.23 11.64 -5.48
C ASP A 219 12.04 12.36 -4.14
N ARG A 220 10.90 13.04 -3.95
CA ARG A 220 10.53 13.69 -2.69
C ARG A 220 10.08 12.70 -1.62
N ALA A 221 9.24 11.72 -1.96
CA ALA A 221 8.59 10.85 -0.98
C ALA A 221 9.42 9.60 -0.64
N ARG A 222 10.24 9.12 -1.56
CA ARG A 222 11.04 7.89 -1.37
C ARG A 222 11.98 7.99 -0.15
N PRO A 223 12.75 9.07 0.07
CA PRO A 223 13.60 9.19 1.26
C PRO A 223 12.78 9.11 2.55
N LEU A 224 11.59 9.72 2.58
CA LEU A 224 10.67 9.64 3.73
C LEU A 224 10.19 8.20 3.97
N LEU A 225 9.80 7.49 2.91
CA LEU A 225 9.34 6.11 3.00
C LEU A 225 10.43 5.19 3.53
N VAL A 226 11.65 5.31 3.01
CA VAL A 226 12.79 4.54 3.49
C VAL A 226 13.14 4.90 4.93
N TRP A 227 13.12 6.18 5.26
CA TRP A 227 13.39 6.66 6.61
C TRP A 227 12.39 6.05 7.61
N LEU A 228 11.09 6.07 7.27
CA LEU A 228 10.04 5.44 8.07
C LEU A 228 10.30 3.93 8.26
N ILE A 229 10.62 3.22 7.18
CA ILE A 229 10.93 1.78 7.23
C ILE A 229 12.11 1.52 8.18
N VAL A 230 13.21 2.26 8.03
CA VAL A 230 14.41 2.12 8.84
C VAL A 230 14.11 2.40 10.32
N ARG A 231 13.44 3.51 10.63
CA ARG A 231 13.11 3.90 12.01
C ARG A 231 12.23 2.87 12.71
N PHE A 232 11.23 2.33 12.01
CA PHE A 232 10.37 1.30 12.59
C PHE A 232 11.07 -0.06 12.74
N LEU A 233 12.00 -0.40 11.84
CA LEU A 233 12.81 -1.63 11.97
C LEU A 233 13.82 -1.54 13.11
N LEU A 234 14.38 -0.35 13.35
CA LEU A 234 15.27 -0.13 14.50
C LEU A 234 14.51 -0.14 15.83
N ALA A 235 13.21 0.10 15.80
CA ALA A 235 12.38 0.31 16.99
C ALA A 235 12.96 1.33 17.99
N ASP A 236 13.77 2.27 17.49
CA ASP A 236 14.43 3.36 18.22
C ASP A 236 14.61 4.57 17.30
N LEU A 237 14.04 5.71 17.72
CA LEU A 237 14.05 6.98 17.01
C LEU A 237 15.37 7.74 17.11
N HIS A 238 16.21 7.41 18.08
CA HIS A 238 17.44 8.16 18.36
C HIS A 238 18.71 7.40 17.97
N THR A 239 18.61 6.11 17.61
CA THR A 239 19.71 5.37 17.00
C THR A 239 20.21 6.12 15.75
N PRO A 240 21.51 6.48 15.66
CA PRO A 240 22.05 7.14 14.48
C PRO A 240 21.89 6.28 13.22
N LEU A 241 21.45 6.88 12.12
CA LEU A 241 21.31 6.19 10.83
C LEU A 241 22.64 6.17 10.08
N TYR A 242 23.55 5.29 10.51
CA TYR A 242 24.81 5.08 9.81
C TYR A 242 24.55 4.64 8.35
N ASP A 243 25.36 5.15 7.42
CA ASP A 243 25.24 4.95 5.96
C ASP A 243 24.02 5.62 5.31
N TRP A 244 23.29 6.49 6.01
CA TRP A 244 22.26 7.31 5.36
C TRP A 244 22.91 8.26 4.32
N PRO A 245 22.42 8.29 3.07
CA PRO A 245 23.00 9.16 2.05
C PRO A 245 22.55 10.61 2.26
N GLY A 246 23.47 11.46 2.72
CA GLY A 246 23.21 12.88 2.95
C GLY A 246 22.51 13.15 4.28
N ASP A 247 21.68 14.19 4.32
CA ASP A 247 20.92 14.55 5.51
C ASP A 247 19.67 13.68 5.67
N GLU A 248 19.32 13.37 6.93
CA GLU A 248 18.04 12.74 7.22
C GLU A 248 16.88 13.66 6.80
N PRO A 249 15.83 13.12 6.16
CA PRO A 249 14.73 13.94 5.65
C PRO A 249 13.87 14.53 6.77
N ILE A 250 13.93 13.97 7.98
CA ILE A 250 13.15 14.42 9.15
C ILE A 250 14.09 14.63 10.33
N LYS A 251 14.00 15.82 10.93
CA LYS A 251 14.66 16.14 12.19
C LYS A 251 13.68 15.87 13.34
N LEU A 252 13.85 14.75 14.01
CA LEU A 252 12.99 14.38 15.13
C LEU A 252 13.23 15.31 16.33
N PRO A 253 12.17 15.81 16.98
CA PRO A 253 12.31 16.46 18.29
C PRO A 253 12.88 15.49 19.33
N ALA A 254 13.76 15.98 20.20
CA ALA A 254 14.44 15.15 21.21
C ALA A 254 13.51 14.49 22.24
N HIS A 255 12.26 14.93 22.35
CA HIS A 255 11.27 14.41 23.30
C HIS A 255 10.36 13.33 22.70
N ARG A 256 10.53 12.96 21.42
CA ARG A 256 9.66 11.96 20.79
C ARG A 256 10.20 10.56 20.98
N GLU A 257 9.36 9.70 21.53
CA GLU A 257 9.63 8.27 21.69
C GLU A 257 8.69 7.44 20.82
N LEU A 258 9.20 6.34 20.24
CA LEU A 258 8.41 5.39 19.45
C LEU A 258 7.43 4.58 20.30
N THR A 259 7.82 4.36 21.56
CA THR A 259 7.17 3.46 22.54
C THR A 259 5.95 4.05 23.20
N ALA A 260 5.50 5.22 22.75
CA ALA A 260 4.56 6.05 23.46
C ALA A 260 3.22 5.34 23.78
N HIS A 261 2.83 4.30 23.03
CA HIS A 261 1.62 3.51 23.30
C HIS A 261 1.85 2.23 24.15
N GLY A 262 2.96 2.13 24.88
CA GLY A 262 3.31 0.93 25.66
C GLY A 262 3.50 -0.32 24.79
N GLN A 263 3.71 -0.14 23.49
CA GLN A 263 3.97 -1.24 22.57
C GLN A 263 5.41 -1.71 22.71
N SER A 264 5.60 -3.03 22.68
CA SER A 264 6.94 -3.60 22.62
C SER A 264 7.61 -3.25 21.28
N GLN A 265 8.94 -3.20 21.27
CA GLN A 265 9.72 -3.03 20.04
C GLN A 265 9.33 -4.08 18.97
N SER A 266 9.10 -5.32 19.40
CA SER A 266 8.61 -6.39 18.53
C SER A 266 7.26 -6.05 17.87
N ALA A 267 6.30 -5.48 18.60
CA ALA A 267 5.02 -5.06 18.02
C ALA A 267 5.20 -3.95 16.96
N ILE A 268 6.11 -3.01 17.19
CA ILE A 268 6.42 -1.94 16.23
C ILE A 268 7.06 -2.52 14.96
N CYS A 269 8.06 -3.39 15.12
CA CYS A 269 8.68 -4.13 14.01
C CYS A 269 7.64 -4.94 13.22
N GLN A 270 6.69 -5.55 13.91
CA GLN A 270 5.61 -6.31 13.26
C GLN A 270 4.69 -5.43 12.43
N GLN A 271 4.43 -4.17 12.82
CA GLN A 271 3.62 -3.27 11.98
C GLN A 271 4.32 -2.88 10.68
N ILE A 272 5.62 -2.59 10.73
CA ILE A 272 6.37 -2.28 9.50
C ILE A 272 6.54 -3.52 8.61
N SER A 273 6.53 -4.72 9.20
CA SER A 273 6.46 -5.97 8.44
C SER A 273 5.25 -6.02 7.51
N HIS A 274 4.09 -5.56 7.98
CA HIS A 274 2.87 -5.57 7.19
C HIS A 274 2.98 -4.62 6.00
N LEU A 275 3.65 -3.47 6.17
CA LEU A 275 3.96 -2.56 5.06
C LEU A 275 4.89 -3.24 4.06
N LEU A 276 5.97 -3.87 4.52
CA LEU A 276 6.91 -4.58 3.64
C LEU A 276 6.23 -5.73 2.88
N VAL A 277 5.36 -6.51 3.54
CA VAL A 277 4.53 -7.54 2.86
C VAL A 277 3.66 -6.90 1.79
N VAL A 278 3.05 -5.75 2.06
CA VAL A 278 2.22 -5.04 1.07
C VAL A 278 3.06 -4.48 -0.07
N ILE A 279 4.28 -4.00 0.18
CA ILE A 279 5.18 -3.54 -0.88
C ILE A 279 5.63 -4.72 -1.75
N VAL A 280 5.99 -5.85 -1.16
CA VAL A 280 6.59 -6.99 -1.89
C VAL A 280 5.52 -7.89 -2.53
N PHE A 281 4.45 -8.20 -1.80
CA PHE A 281 3.45 -9.21 -2.17
C PHE A 281 2.02 -8.66 -2.26
N GLY A 282 1.86 -7.33 -2.19
CA GLY A 282 0.55 -6.70 -2.26
C GLY A 282 -0.13 -6.83 -3.63
N PRO A 283 -1.44 -6.56 -3.69
CA PRO A 283 -2.17 -6.33 -4.94
C PRO A 283 -1.41 -5.46 -5.94
N ASP A 284 -1.27 -5.95 -7.17
CA ASP A 284 -0.56 -5.27 -8.26
C ASP A 284 0.92 -4.89 -7.95
N ALA A 285 1.54 -5.50 -6.92
CA ALA A 285 2.97 -5.35 -6.69
C ALA A 285 3.78 -5.93 -7.84
N LYS A 286 4.87 -5.26 -8.19
CA LYS A 286 5.84 -5.72 -9.18
C LYS A 286 7.05 -6.34 -8.49
N GLY A 287 7.74 -7.22 -9.21
CA GLY A 287 8.87 -7.98 -8.66
C GLY A 287 10.04 -7.15 -8.11
N ASP A 288 10.19 -5.89 -8.55
CA ASP A 288 11.27 -4.97 -8.13
C ASP A 288 10.75 -3.73 -7.38
N ASP A 289 9.52 -3.77 -6.87
CA ASP A 289 8.97 -2.61 -6.15
C ASP A 289 9.78 -2.31 -4.89
N ILE A 290 10.27 -3.33 -4.17
CA ILE A 290 11.14 -3.11 -3.02
C ILE A 290 12.49 -2.51 -3.42
N GLY A 291 13.11 -2.97 -4.51
CA GLY A 291 14.35 -2.40 -5.04
C GLY A 291 14.15 -0.95 -5.47
N THR A 292 12.99 -0.61 -6.05
CA THR A 292 12.61 0.76 -6.39
C THR A 292 12.49 1.65 -5.15
N VAL A 293 11.92 1.13 -4.05
CA VAL A 293 11.78 1.86 -2.79
C VAL A 293 13.14 2.14 -2.15
N ILE A 294 14.01 1.13 -2.06
CA ILE A 294 15.27 1.23 -1.30
C ILE A 294 16.46 1.73 -2.13
N ARG A 295 16.28 2.04 -3.41
CA ARG A 295 17.37 2.41 -4.32
C ARG A 295 18.20 3.57 -3.77
N GLY A 296 19.49 3.36 -3.57
CA GLY A 296 20.44 4.31 -2.98
C GLY A 296 20.49 4.30 -1.44
N TYR A 297 19.66 3.51 -0.78
CA TYR A 297 19.56 3.37 0.68
C TYR A 297 19.76 1.91 1.14
N GLU A 298 20.27 1.05 0.27
CA GLU A 298 20.34 -0.40 0.47
C GLU A 298 21.12 -0.75 1.75
N ARG A 299 22.24 -0.06 2.03
CA ARG A 299 23.10 -0.33 3.20
C ARG A 299 22.41 -0.03 4.53
N VAL A 300 21.78 1.13 4.65
CA VAL A 300 21.08 1.52 5.89
C VAL A 300 19.85 0.63 6.14
N VAL A 301 19.13 0.26 5.08
CA VAL A 301 18.00 -0.68 5.17
C VAL A 301 18.47 -2.07 5.59
N LEU A 302 19.56 -2.59 5.02
CA LEU A 302 20.12 -3.89 5.41
C LEU A 302 20.46 -3.96 6.90
N ARG A 303 21.15 -2.93 7.42
CA ARG A 303 21.48 -2.86 8.86
C ARG A 303 20.23 -2.81 9.74
N ALA A 304 19.23 -2.02 9.35
CA ALA A 304 17.97 -1.95 10.08
C ALA A 304 17.22 -3.29 10.09
N MET A 305 17.21 -4.03 8.98
CA MET A 305 16.61 -5.36 8.91
C MET A 305 17.36 -6.39 9.78
N GLN A 306 18.70 -6.32 9.82
CA GLN A 306 19.51 -7.18 10.69
C GLN A 306 19.24 -6.87 12.18
N HIS A 307 19.18 -5.59 12.55
CA HIS A 307 18.80 -5.18 13.90
C HIS A 307 17.39 -5.67 14.29
N ALA A 308 16.40 -5.48 13.40
CA ALA A 308 15.04 -5.97 13.63
C ALA A 308 15.01 -7.49 13.85
N LEU A 309 15.81 -8.26 13.11
CA LEU A 309 15.95 -9.69 13.32
C LEU A 309 16.52 -10.02 14.70
N ASP A 310 17.45 -9.23 15.23
CA ASP A 310 18.00 -9.45 16.57
C ASP A 310 16.99 -9.10 17.66
N VAL A 311 16.20 -8.02 17.50
CA VAL A 311 15.15 -7.60 18.45
C VAL A 311 13.98 -8.59 18.51
N VAL A 312 13.59 -9.17 17.37
CA VAL A 312 12.41 -10.06 17.28
C VAL A 312 12.74 -11.49 17.73
N THR A 313 13.97 -11.78 18.16
CA THR A 313 14.41 -13.12 18.62
C THR A 313 13.56 -13.72 19.75
N GLU A 314 12.93 -12.89 20.59
CA GLU A 314 12.04 -13.37 21.65
C GLU A 314 10.67 -13.87 21.14
N ALA A 315 10.31 -13.52 19.90
CA ALA A 315 9.09 -13.98 19.24
C ALA A 315 9.37 -15.26 18.43
N ARG A 316 8.48 -16.25 18.57
CA ARG A 316 8.55 -17.62 18.02
C ARG A 316 9.29 -17.71 16.66
N GLU A 317 10.26 -18.62 16.56
CA GLU A 317 11.16 -18.83 15.39
C GLU A 317 10.46 -19.05 14.03
N ASN A 318 9.16 -19.34 14.01
CA ASN A 318 8.37 -19.55 12.79
C ASN A 318 7.55 -18.34 12.33
N ASP A 319 7.86 -17.14 12.81
CA ASP A 319 7.14 -15.95 12.36
C ASP A 319 7.42 -15.66 10.87
N HIS A 320 6.34 -15.44 10.10
CA HIS A 320 6.41 -15.09 8.68
C HIS A 320 7.19 -13.79 8.47
N PHE A 321 7.17 -12.91 9.48
CA PHE A 321 7.94 -11.68 9.49
C PHE A 321 9.45 -11.92 9.47
N CYS A 322 9.98 -12.78 10.35
CA CYS A 322 11.41 -13.11 10.39
C CYS A 322 11.89 -13.65 9.04
N LYS A 323 11.10 -14.56 8.43
CA LYS A 323 11.41 -15.11 7.10
C LYS A 323 11.43 -14.02 6.03
N LEU A 324 10.46 -13.11 6.04
CA LEU A 324 10.44 -11.97 5.11
C LEU A 324 11.70 -11.11 5.27
N LEU A 325 12.06 -10.72 6.49
CA LEU A 325 13.26 -9.92 6.73
C LEU A 325 14.54 -10.66 6.31
N GLN A 326 14.67 -11.95 6.60
CA GLN A 326 15.81 -12.75 6.14
C GLN A 326 15.90 -12.78 4.62
N ILE A 327 14.77 -13.00 3.91
CA ILE A 327 14.72 -12.97 2.44
C ILE A 327 15.15 -11.60 1.90
N LEU A 328 14.63 -10.51 2.47
CA LEU A 328 14.96 -9.16 2.03
C LEU A 328 16.42 -8.81 2.33
N SER A 329 16.92 -9.09 3.54
CA SER A 329 18.32 -8.89 3.93
C SER A 329 19.26 -9.60 2.96
N LEU A 330 19.00 -10.86 2.62
CA LEU A 330 19.80 -11.61 1.67
C LEU A 330 19.79 -11.00 0.27
N LYS A 331 18.62 -10.58 -0.23
CA LYS A 331 18.51 -9.92 -1.54
C LYS A 331 19.28 -8.61 -1.59
N VAL A 332 19.15 -7.79 -0.55
CA VAL A 332 19.83 -6.49 -0.46
C VAL A 332 21.34 -6.68 -0.32
N HIS A 333 21.79 -7.59 0.56
CA HIS A 333 23.19 -7.95 0.74
C HIS A 333 23.85 -8.39 -0.57
N LYS A 334 23.20 -9.30 -1.31
CA LYS A 334 23.68 -9.75 -2.63
C LYS A 334 23.72 -8.61 -3.64
N SER A 335 22.71 -7.74 -3.68
CA SER A 335 22.69 -6.59 -4.60
C SER A 335 23.82 -5.58 -4.35
N LEU A 336 24.35 -5.56 -3.13
CA LEU A 336 25.48 -4.72 -2.73
C LEU A 336 26.85 -5.38 -2.97
N GLY A 337 26.90 -6.64 -3.40
CA GLY A 337 28.15 -7.39 -3.59
C GLY A 337 28.97 -7.54 -2.30
N LEU A 338 28.31 -7.64 -1.14
CA LEU A 338 29.00 -7.75 0.14
C LEU A 338 29.45 -9.18 0.40
N ASP A 339 30.51 -9.33 1.18
CA ASP A 339 30.97 -10.64 1.64
C ASP A 339 30.01 -11.24 2.68
N ASN A 340 29.84 -12.57 2.67
CA ASN A 340 28.94 -13.29 3.59
C ASN A 340 29.31 -13.08 5.07
N SER A 341 30.55 -12.73 5.40
CA SER A 341 30.98 -12.38 6.76
C SER A 341 30.27 -11.15 7.34
N THR A 342 29.64 -10.32 6.49
CA THR A 342 28.85 -9.15 6.91
C THR A 342 27.37 -9.46 7.15
N LEU A 343 26.92 -10.69 6.88
CA LEU A 343 25.57 -11.13 7.21
C LEU A 343 25.46 -11.41 8.71
N GLY A 344 24.41 -10.89 9.35
CA GLY A 344 24.06 -11.32 10.70
C GLY A 344 23.80 -12.84 10.75
N LEU A 345 24.17 -13.49 11.87
CA LEU A 345 24.18 -14.95 12.03
C LEU A 345 22.86 -15.60 11.60
N ARG A 346 21.71 -15.04 12.02
CA ARG A 346 20.38 -15.57 11.66
C ARG A 346 20.09 -15.53 10.16
N THR A 347 20.63 -14.54 9.46
CA THR A 347 20.46 -14.40 8.01
C THR A 347 21.39 -15.36 7.28
N LEU A 348 22.61 -15.56 7.80
CA LEU A 348 23.56 -16.55 7.32
C LEU A 348 23.01 -17.98 7.47
N ASP A 349 22.51 -18.34 8.66
CA ASP A 349 21.91 -19.66 8.90
C ASP A 349 20.73 -19.92 7.96
N PHE A 350 19.86 -18.91 7.80
CA PHE A 350 18.74 -18.98 6.86
C PHE A 350 19.21 -19.19 5.42
N SER A 351 20.29 -18.53 5.00
CA SER A 351 20.86 -18.72 3.66
C SER A 351 21.36 -20.13 3.40
N GLN A 352 21.87 -20.81 4.43
CA GLN A 352 22.37 -22.18 4.35
C GLN A 352 21.23 -23.20 4.35
N LEU A 353 20.15 -22.92 5.10
CA LEU A 353 18.94 -23.75 5.14
C LEU A 353 18.11 -23.63 3.87
N TYR A 354 18.10 -22.45 3.25
CA TYR A 354 17.30 -22.14 2.07
C TYR A 354 18.16 -21.60 0.93
N PRO A 355 19.13 -22.38 0.40
CA PRO A 355 19.99 -21.95 -0.70
C PRO A 355 19.17 -21.59 -1.95
N THR A 356 17.97 -22.16 -2.08
CA THR A 356 17.00 -21.91 -3.16
C THR A 356 16.43 -20.49 -3.17
N ILE A 357 16.42 -19.79 -2.03
CA ILE A 357 15.97 -18.40 -1.95
C ILE A 357 17.02 -17.46 -2.57
N LEU A 358 18.30 -17.79 -2.42
CA LEU A 358 19.44 -17.03 -2.96
C LEU A 358 19.71 -17.29 -4.43
N ASP A 359 19.31 -18.47 -4.89
CA ASP A 359 19.42 -18.90 -6.26
C ASP A 359 18.03 -19.14 -6.86
N PRO A 360 17.44 -18.13 -7.53
CA PRO A 360 16.18 -18.28 -8.24
C PRO A 360 16.18 -19.41 -9.29
N SER A 361 17.34 -19.94 -9.68
CA SER A 361 17.41 -21.12 -10.55
C SER A 361 16.95 -22.40 -9.85
N GLN A 362 17.02 -22.42 -8.51
CA GLN A 362 16.51 -23.49 -7.66
C GLN A 362 15.16 -23.15 -7.02
N LEU A 363 14.54 -22.01 -7.39
CA LEU A 363 13.21 -21.66 -6.91
C LEU A 363 12.28 -22.81 -7.27
N ALA A 364 11.73 -23.47 -6.25
CA ALA A 364 10.87 -24.60 -6.48
C ALA A 364 9.70 -24.15 -7.36
N GLN A 365 9.29 -25.01 -8.29
CA GLN A 365 8.16 -24.73 -9.17
C GLN A 365 6.91 -24.26 -8.40
N SER A 366 6.72 -24.75 -7.19
CA SER A 366 5.69 -24.31 -6.24
C SER A 366 5.76 -22.83 -5.87
N ASP A 367 6.95 -22.29 -5.63
CA ASP A 367 7.15 -20.92 -5.15
C ASP A 367 6.89 -19.91 -6.28
N PHE A 368 7.35 -20.25 -7.49
CA PHE A 368 7.04 -19.50 -8.70
C PHE A 368 5.53 -19.43 -8.92
N LEU A 369 4.87 -20.58 -8.86
CA LEU A 369 3.43 -20.66 -9.11
C LEU A 369 2.66 -19.92 -8.03
N SER A 370 3.01 -20.13 -6.76
CA SER A 370 2.42 -19.41 -5.63
C SER A 370 2.54 -17.90 -5.82
N THR A 371 3.72 -17.40 -6.22
CA THR A 371 3.94 -15.99 -6.50
C THR A 371 3.01 -15.50 -7.62
N VAL A 372 3.07 -16.13 -8.80
CA VAL A 372 2.24 -15.75 -9.95
C VAL A 372 0.76 -15.76 -9.59
N PHE A 373 0.29 -16.79 -8.89
CA PHE A 373 -1.11 -16.90 -8.49
C PHE A 373 -1.54 -15.88 -7.44
N VAL A 374 -0.68 -15.59 -6.45
CA VAL A 374 -0.93 -14.54 -5.46
C VAL A 374 -1.07 -13.21 -6.20
N HIS A 375 -0.15 -12.85 -7.09
CA HIS A 375 -0.23 -11.59 -7.84
C HIS A 375 -1.46 -11.50 -8.75
N ILE A 376 -1.86 -12.58 -9.44
CA ILE A 376 -3.05 -12.52 -10.29
C ILE A 376 -4.34 -12.50 -9.45
N ARG A 377 -4.39 -13.28 -8.36
CA ARG A 377 -5.56 -13.32 -7.46
C ARG A 377 -5.76 -11.98 -6.78
N LEU A 378 -4.67 -11.33 -6.38
CA LEU A 378 -4.68 -10.04 -5.72
C LEU A 378 -4.69 -8.87 -6.71
N GLY A 379 -4.43 -9.10 -7.99
CA GLY A 379 -4.36 -8.05 -8.99
C GLY A 379 -5.72 -7.38 -9.22
N HIS A 380 -5.74 -6.05 -9.14
CA HIS A 380 -6.91 -5.24 -9.44
C HIS A 380 -6.82 -4.54 -10.80
N SER A 381 -5.70 -4.70 -11.52
CA SER A 381 -5.48 -4.17 -12.86
C SER A 381 -6.20 -4.96 -13.96
N CYS A 382 -6.55 -4.28 -15.05
CA CYS A 382 -7.07 -4.93 -16.25
C CYS A 382 -5.97 -5.82 -16.85
N ALA A 383 -6.32 -7.06 -17.21
CA ALA A 383 -5.36 -7.99 -17.80
C ALA A 383 -5.05 -7.70 -19.27
N ALA A 384 -5.72 -6.75 -19.92
CA ALA A 384 -5.50 -6.46 -21.32
C ALA A 384 -4.22 -5.64 -21.59
N PRO A 385 -3.44 -6.00 -22.62
CA PRO A 385 -2.26 -5.23 -23.01
C PRO A 385 -2.57 -3.76 -23.25
N GLY A 386 -1.75 -2.88 -22.65
CA GLY A 386 -1.86 -1.42 -22.75
C GLY A 386 -3.09 -0.81 -22.09
N CYS A 387 -3.75 -1.54 -21.18
CA CYS A 387 -4.86 -1.01 -20.40
C CYS A 387 -4.43 -0.76 -18.95
N ASP A 388 -4.30 0.51 -18.58
CA ASP A 388 -3.86 0.91 -17.23
C ASP A 388 -5.05 1.11 -16.27
N ARG A 389 -6.27 0.71 -16.65
CA ARG A 389 -7.44 0.79 -15.78
C ARG A 389 -7.36 -0.25 -14.67
N PHE A 390 -7.79 0.14 -13.48
CA PHE A 390 -7.90 -0.74 -12.32
C PHE A 390 -9.33 -0.73 -11.78
N MET A 391 -9.68 -1.81 -11.08
CA MET A 391 -11.04 -2.14 -10.67
C MET A 391 -11.73 -0.98 -9.94
N GLN A 392 -10.97 -0.19 -9.18
CA GLN A 392 -11.52 0.90 -8.37
C GLN A 392 -11.95 2.13 -9.17
N ASP A 393 -11.42 2.35 -10.39
CA ASP A 393 -11.86 3.45 -11.26
C ASP A 393 -13.30 3.26 -11.75
N ASP A 394 -13.59 2.03 -12.20
CA ASP A 394 -14.89 1.70 -12.76
C ASP A 394 -15.93 1.47 -11.64
N ALA A 395 -15.47 1.08 -10.44
CA ALA A 395 -16.35 0.86 -9.29
C ALA A 395 -17.08 2.15 -8.86
N ALA A 396 -16.43 3.32 -8.93
CA ALA A 396 -17.08 4.60 -8.69
C ALA A 396 -18.31 4.80 -9.62
N ASN A 397 -18.26 4.28 -10.84
CA ASN A 397 -19.35 4.32 -11.82
C ASN A 397 -20.33 3.14 -11.71
N GLY A 398 -20.25 2.35 -10.63
CA GLY A 398 -21.08 1.17 -10.41
C GLY A 398 -20.74 -0.01 -11.33
N ARG A 399 -19.60 0.05 -12.03
CA ARG A 399 -19.16 -0.99 -12.94
C ARG A 399 -18.09 -1.84 -12.26
N SER A 400 -18.29 -3.16 -12.26
CA SER A 400 -17.25 -4.10 -11.85
C SER A 400 -16.51 -4.63 -13.06
N PHE A 401 -15.22 -4.94 -12.88
CA PHE A 401 -14.45 -5.62 -13.92
C PHE A 401 -15.06 -7.00 -14.21
N GLN A 402 -15.16 -7.33 -15.49
CA GLN A 402 -15.65 -8.62 -15.96
C GLN A 402 -14.56 -9.67 -15.76
N ARG A 403 -14.90 -10.77 -15.07
CA ARG A 403 -14.02 -11.94 -14.98
C ARG A 403 -14.13 -12.77 -16.26
N CYS A 404 -13.00 -13.33 -16.71
CA CYS A 404 -13.04 -14.30 -17.80
C CYS A 404 -14.02 -15.45 -17.46
N ALA A 405 -14.93 -15.78 -18.39
CA ALA A 405 -16.01 -16.73 -18.13
C ALA A 405 -15.51 -18.15 -17.81
N THR A 406 -14.34 -18.53 -18.33
CA THR A 406 -13.76 -19.87 -18.19
C THR A 406 -12.84 -19.96 -16.97
N CYS A 407 -11.72 -19.22 -16.95
CA CYS A 407 -10.76 -19.35 -15.85
C CYS A 407 -11.15 -18.59 -14.56
N LYS A 408 -12.03 -17.59 -14.66
CA LYS A 408 -12.43 -16.68 -13.56
C LYS A 408 -11.27 -15.96 -12.85
N PHE A 409 -10.08 -15.99 -13.45
CA PHE A 409 -8.84 -15.62 -12.78
C PHE A 409 -8.32 -14.24 -13.19
N VAL A 410 -8.58 -13.84 -14.44
CA VAL A 410 -8.22 -12.53 -14.98
C VAL A 410 -9.43 -11.62 -15.07
N PHE A 411 -9.19 -10.31 -14.94
CA PHE A 411 -10.20 -9.27 -14.90
C PHE A 411 -10.05 -8.31 -16.09
N TYR A 412 -11.16 -7.84 -16.63
CA TYR A 412 -11.20 -6.89 -17.74
C TYR A 412 -12.19 -5.76 -17.45
N CYS A 413 -11.78 -4.52 -17.73
CA CYS A 413 -12.69 -3.36 -17.62
C CYS A 413 -13.79 -3.36 -18.70
N SER A 414 -13.62 -4.12 -19.80
CA SER A 414 -14.53 -4.16 -20.93
C SER A 414 -14.38 -5.43 -21.77
N ARG A 415 -15.39 -5.73 -22.60
CA ARG A 415 -15.36 -6.86 -23.56
C ARG A 415 -14.30 -6.66 -24.64
N GLU A 416 -14.05 -5.41 -25.02
CA GLU A 416 -13.02 -5.01 -25.98
C GLU A 416 -11.63 -5.35 -25.44
N CYS A 417 -11.37 -5.04 -24.17
CA CYS A 417 -10.12 -5.40 -23.49
C CYS A 417 -9.95 -6.92 -23.40
N GLN A 418 -11.00 -7.66 -23.05
CA GLN A 418 -10.98 -9.13 -23.07
C GLN A 418 -10.65 -9.67 -24.47
N ARG A 419 -11.29 -9.14 -25.53
CA ARG A 419 -11.05 -9.58 -26.92
C ARG A 419 -9.62 -9.30 -27.36
N ARG A 420 -9.03 -8.17 -26.96
CA ARG A 420 -7.65 -7.81 -27.26
C ARG A 420 -6.66 -8.77 -26.60
N ASP A 421 -6.82 -9.04 -25.31
CA ASP A 421 -5.98 -10.01 -24.59
C ASP A 421 -6.15 -11.43 -25.15
N TRP A 422 -7.36 -11.78 -25.57
CA TRP A 422 -7.68 -13.09 -26.16
C TRP A 422 -7.01 -13.30 -27.53
N LYS A 423 -7.04 -12.29 -28.42
CA LYS A 423 -6.55 -12.42 -29.80
C LYS A 423 -5.09 -12.05 -29.95
N THR A 424 -4.70 -10.90 -29.38
CA THR A 424 -3.37 -10.31 -29.56
C THR A 424 -2.43 -10.74 -28.44
N GLY A 425 -2.89 -10.67 -27.18
CA GLY A 425 -2.02 -10.93 -26.04
C GLY A 425 -0.88 -9.92 -25.90
N TYR A 426 0.07 -10.24 -25.03
CA TYR A 426 1.26 -9.42 -24.83
C TYR A 426 2.37 -9.84 -25.78
N SER A 427 3.01 -8.89 -26.44
CA SER A 427 4.20 -9.15 -27.25
C SER A 427 5.36 -9.61 -26.36
N LEU A 428 6.02 -10.69 -26.75
CA LEU A 428 7.18 -11.23 -26.06
C LEU A 428 8.44 -10.67 -26.73
N HIS A 429 9.18 -9.84 -25.99
CA HIS A 429 10.43 -9.23 -26.45
C HIS A 429 11.66 -9.87 -25.79
N PHE A 430 11.53 -11.12 -25.35
CA PHE A 430 12.61 -11.84 -24.68
C PHE A 430 13.54 -12.52 -25.69
N PRO A 431 14.85 -12.66 -25.41
CA PRO A 431 15.81 -13.27 -26.33
C PRO A 431 15.46 -14.70 -26.74
N TRP A 432 14.74 -15.40 -25.89
CA TRP A 432 14.30 -16.78 -26.09
C TRP A 432 12.93 -16.92 -26.76
N ALA A 433 12.24 -15.82 -27.04
CA ALA A 433 10.96 -15.82 -27.71
C ALA A 433 11.18 -15.60 -29.22
N ALA A 434 10.45 -16.32 -30.06
CA ALA A 434 10.52 -16.09 -31.49
C ALA A 434 10.00 -14.68 -31.82
N PRO A 435 10.58 -13.97 -32.82
CA PRO A 435 10.04 -12.70 -33.27
C PRO A 435 8.55 -12.78 -33.60
N GLY A 436 7.76 -11.86 -33.06
CA GLY A 436 6.30 -11.84 -33.25
C GLY A 436 5.52 -12.84 -32.37
N GLN A 437 6.17 -13.53 -31.44
CA GLN A 437 5.48 -14.37 -30.47
C GLN A 437 4.72 -13.50 -29.45
N HIS A 438 3.53 -13.97 -29.08
CA HIS A 438 2.66 -13.29 -28.13
C HIS A 438 2.16 -14.26 -27.05
N ALA A 439 2.09 -13.78 -25.81
CA ALA A 439 1.42 -14.46 -24.72
C ALA A 439 -0.06 -14.04 -24.68
N ALA A 440 -0.88 -14.69 -25.51
CA ALA A 440 -2.33 -14.45 -25.55
C ALA A 440 -3.08 -15.24 -24.49
N HIS A 441 -4.10 -14.62 -23.89
CA HIS A 441 -4.90 -15.29 -22.86
C HIS A 441 -5.62 -16.53 -23.40
N LYS A 442 -5.92 -16.60 -24.71
CA LYS A 442 -6.55 -17.77 -25.34
C LYS A 442 -5.77 -19.07 -25.06
N ALA A 443 -4.44 -19.03 -25.11
CA ALA A 443 -3.59 -20.20 -24.84
C ALA A 443 -3.52 -20.52 -23.33
N LEU A 444 -3.53 -19.48 -22.48
CA LEU A 444 -3.46 -19.64 -21.03
C LEU A 444 -4.78 -20.00 -20.36
N CYS A 445 -5.92 -19.67 -20.95
CA CYS A 445 -7.22 -19.76 -20.29
C CYS A 445 -7.53 -21.18 -19.80
N PRO A 446 -7.32 -22.25 -20.59
CA PRO A 446 -7.54 -23.62 -20.13
C PRO A 446 -6.60 -24.02 -18.98
N ILE A 447 -5.33 -23.59 -19.06
CA ILE A 447 -4.31 -23.83 -18.04
C ILE A 447 -4.75 -23.22 -16.72
N LEU A 448 -5.06 -21.91 -16.72
CA LEU A 448 -5.54 -21.18 -15.55
C LEU A 448 -6.85 -21.76 -14.98
N ALA A 449 -7.79 -22.15 -15.85
CA ALA A 449 -9.05 -22.73 -15.41
C ALA A 449 -8.87 -24.05 -14.66
N ARG A 450 -7.91 -24.88 -15.10
CA ARG A 450 -7.60 -26.16 -14.46
C ARG A 450 -6.86 -26.01 -13.14
N ILE A 451 -5.89 -25.10 -13.06
CA ILE A 451 -5.00 -24.98 -11.89
C ILE A 451 -5.52 -24.01 -10.81
N ALA A 452 -6.36 -23.02 -11.16
CA ALA A 452 -6.86 -22.05 -10.19
C ALA A 452 -7.63 -22.66 -9.00
N PRO A 453 -8.43 -23.73 -9.15
CA PRO A 453 -9.02 -24.44 -8.01
C PRO A 453 -7.96 -25.04 -7.06
N LEU A 454 -6.88 -25.61 -7.61
CA LEU A 454 -5.82 -26.24 -6.82
C LEU A 454 -5.08 -25.22 -5.95
N VAL A 455 -4.74 -24.08 -6.55
CA VAL A 455 -4.13 -22.93 -5.86
C VAL A 455 -4.98 -22.43 -4.70
N ARG A 456 -6.31 -22.46 -4.84
CA ARG A 456 -7.23 -22.08 -3.76
C ARG A 456 -7.31 -23.12 -2.65
N ALA A 457 -7.18 -24.40 -3.01
CA ALA A 457 -7.24 -25.51 -2.07
C ALA A 457 -5.93 -25.70 -1.29
N HIS A 458 -4.80 -25.36 -1.89
CA HIS A 458 -3.45 -25.60 -1.35
C HIS A 458 -2.68 -24.28 -1.19
N PRO A 459 -2.85 -23.57 -0.06
CA PRO A 459 -2.09 -22.36 0.21
C PRO A 459 -0.61 -22.63 0.53
N ASN A 460 -0.25 -23.88 0.88
CA ASN A 460 1.13 -24.31 1.06
C ASN A 460 1.76 -24.66 -0.30
N GLY A 461 2.97 -24.17 -0.56
CA GLY A 461 3.71 -24.42 -1.78
C GLY A 461 3.95 -25.92 -2.05
N GLU A 462 4.27 -26.72 -1.04
CA GLU A 462 4.55 -28.15 -1.19
C GLU A 462 3.31 -28.93 -1.65
N GLU A 463 2.19 -28.75 -0.93
CA GLU A 463 0.91 -29.34 -1.30
C GLU A 463 0.45 -28.90 -2.70
N LEU A 464 0.68 -27.62 -3.03
CA LEU A 464 0.38 -27.09 -4.36
C LEU A 464 1.25 -27.77 -5.43
N ALA A 465 2.55 -27.97 -5.19
CA ALA A 465 3.42 -28.70 -6.10
C ALA A 465 2.92 -30.13 -6.34
N ASP A 466 2.52 -30.84 -5.29
CA ASP A 466 1.95 -32.19 -5.41
C ASP A 466 0.64 -32.19 -6.22
N ALA A 467 -0.27 -31.26 -5.92
CA ALA A 467 -1.52 -31.12 -6.66
C ALA A 467 -1.29 -30.82 -8.15
N LEU A 468 -0.30 -29.98 -8.47
CA LEU A 468 0.07 -29.64 -9.84
C LEU A 468 0.71 -30.82 -10.60
N ARG A 469 1.54 -31.61 -9.90
CA ARG A 469 2.08 -32.87 -10.45
C ARG A 469 0.94 -33.84 -10.78
N ALA A 470 -0.04 -33.98 -9.88
CA ALA A 470 -1.18 -34.87 -10.07
C ALA A 470 -2.03 -34.52 -11.30
N VAL A 471 -2.18 -33.23 -11.62
CA VAL A 471 -2.90 -32.77 -12.83
C VAL A 471 -2.04 -32.70 -14.09
N ARG A 472 -0.80 -33.23 -14.05
CA ARG A 472 0.17 -33.22 -15.17
C ARG A 472 0.45 -31.82 -15.71
N PHE A 473 0.63 -30.84 -14.82
CA PHE A 473 1.05 -29.50 -15.23
C PHE A 473 2.49 -29.54 -15.80
N ASP A 474 2.58 -29.62 -17.13
CA ASP A 474 3.81 -29.99 -17.83
C ASP A 474 4.77 -28.80 -18.07
N GLN A 475 5.88 -29.04 -18.76
CA GLN A 475 6.86 -27.99 -19.06
C GLN A 475 6.35 -26.93 -20.05
N SER A 476 5.51 -27.31 -21.01
CA SER A 476 4.94 -26.40 -22.01
C SER A 476 3.96 -25.42 -21.35
N GLU A 477 3.08 -25.94 -20.49
CA GLU A 477 2.10 -25.12 -19.78
C GLU A 477 2.76 -24.17 -18.77
N ARG A 478 3.80 -24.65 -18.07
CA ARG A 478 4.69 -23.82 -17.25
C ARG A 478 5.27 -22.66 -18.04
N ARG A 479 5.83 -22.98 -19.21
CA ARG A 479 6.46 -21.98 -20.08
C ARG A 479 5.47 -20.93 -20.53
N ALA A 480 4.28 -21.34 -20.96
CA ALA A 480 3.23 -20.44 -21.39
C ALA A 480 2.81 -19.48 -20.25
N LEU A 481 2.54 -20.03 -19.05
CA LEU A 481 2.17 -19.22 -17.88
C LEU A 481 3.26 -18.19 -17.54
N MET A 482 4.52 -18.58 -17.65
CA MET A 482 5.64 -17.69 -17.36
C MET A 482 5.83 -16.59 -18.40
N ASP A 483 5.79 -16.92 -19.69
CA ASP A 483 5.89 -15.93 -20.75
C ASP A 483 4.80 -14.85 -20.58
N TRP A 484 3.59 -15.26 -20.20
CA TRP A 484 2.52 -14.33 -19.85
C TRP A 484 2.78 -13.54 -18.57
N ALA A 485 3.23 -14.18 -17.49
CA ALA A 485 3.50 -13.51 -16.22
C ALA A 485 4.59 -12.42 -16.37
N LEU A 486 5.62 -12.71 -17.15
CA LEU A 486 6.68 -11.75 -17.47
C LEU A 486 6.21 -10.59 -18.32
N ALA A 487 5.43 -10.89 -19.35
CA ALA A 487 4.93 -9.85 -20.24
C ALA A 487 4.05 -8.84 -19.47
N ARG A 488 3.35 -9.34 -18.43
CA ARG A 488 2.57 -8.57 -17.45
C ARG A 488 3.37 -7.95 -16.31
N GLU A 489 4.69 -8.11 -16.26
CA GLU A 489 5.56 -7.63 -15.17
C GLU A 489 5.20 -8.18 -13.78
N ILE A 490 4.51 -9.33 -13.73
CA ILE A 490 4.23 -10.02 -12.47
C ILE A 490 5.54 -10.56 -11.89
N LEU A 491 6.46 -10.97 -12.77
CA LEU A 491 7.76 -11.50 -12.39
C LEU A 491 8.88 -10.58 -12.88
N PRO A 492 9.96 -10.44 -12.10
CA PRO A 492 11.14 -9.74 -12.56
C PRO A 492 11.83 -10.59 -13.64
N ALA A 493 12.30 -9.93 -14.71
CA ALA A 493 12.95 -10.60 -15.85
C ALA A 493 14.09 -11.57 -15.47
N PRO A 494 14.95 -11.28 -14.46
CA PRO A 494 15.99 -12.22 -14.01
C PRO A 494 15.45 -13.55 -13.50
N ALA A 495 14.33 -13.53 -12.76
CA ALA A 495 13.74 -14.73 -12.19
C ALA A 495 13.24 -15.68 -13.30
N ALA A 496 12.67 -15.11 -14.37
CA ALA A 496 12.23 -15.90 -15.51
C ALA A 496 13.37 -16.43 -16.37
N ALA A 497 14.37 -15.60 -16.66
CA ALA A 497 15.50 -16.03 -17.49
C ALA A 497 16.19 -17.25 -16.85
N ARG A 498 16.37 -17.25 -15.52
CA ARG A 498 16.93 -18.38 -14.79
C ARG A 498 16.00 -19.61 -14.74
N PHE A 499 14.68 -19.42 -14.54
CA PHE A 499 13.68 -20.52 -14.59
C PHE A 499 13.68 -21.25 -15.94
N LEU A 500 14.10 -20.59 -17.02
CA LEU A 500 14.21 -21.17 -18.35
C LEU A 500 15.45 -22.01 -18.59
N GLY A 501 16.27 -22.22 -17.56
CA GLY A 501 17.57 -22.87 -17.71
C GLY A 501 18.57 -21.98 -18.46
N LEU A 502 18.31 -20.68 -18.60
CA LEU A 502 19.30 -19.72 -19.13
C LEU A 502 20.20 -19.18 -18.02
N GLY A 503 20.10 -19.71 -16.80
CA GLY A 503 20.97 -19.38 -15.66
C GLY A 503 22.45 -19.47 -16.01
N PRO A 504 22.96 -20.60 -16.54
CA PRO A 504 24.36 -20.72 -16.92
C PRO A 504 24.82 -19.68 -17.96
N TYR A 505 23.92 -19.26 -18.86
CA TYR A 505 24.22 -18.19 -19.82
C TYR A 505 24.31 -16.82 -19.13
N LEU A 506 23.38 -16.51 -18.22
CA LEU A 506 23.42 -15.29 -17.42
C LEU A 506 24.60 -15.24 -16.44
N ASP A 507 25.00 -16.38 -15.89
CA ASP A 507 26.14 -16.50 -14.97
C ASP A 507 27.49 -16.45 -15.72
N SER A 508 27.50 -16.75 -17.03
CA SER A 508 28.68 -16.60 -17.90
C SER A 508 28.93 -15.16 -18.37
N LEU A 509 27.93 -14.28 -18.21
CA LEU A 509 28.07 -12.86 -18.44
C LEU A 509 28.75 -12.24 -17.21
N SER A 510 29.65 -11.28 -17.41
CA SER A 510 30.23 -10.55 -16.28
C SER A 510 29.10 -9.91 -15.45
N GLU A 511 29.27 -9.69 -14.13
CA GLU A 511 28.22 -9.07 -13.30
C GLU A 511 27.74 -7.72 -13.88
N GLY A 512 28.63 -6.98 -14.55
CA GLY A 512 28.29 -5.78 -15.31
C GLY A 512 27.37 -6.07 -16.51
N ASP A 513 27.66 -7.12 -17.28
CA ASP A 513 26.89 -7.52 -18.46
C ASP A 513 25.56 -8.17 -18.10
N ALA A 514 25.47 -8.93 -17.00
CA ALA A 514 24.22 -9.53 -16.52
C ALA A 514 23.24 -8.45 -16.04
N SER A 515 23.73 -7.46 -15.28
CA SER A 515 22.97 -6.28 -14.90
C SER A 515 22.59 -5.46 -16.14
N TYR A 516 23.48 -5.33 -17.12
CA TYR A 516 23.22 -4.66 -18.41
C TYR A 516 22.16 -5.38 -19.24
N VAL A 517 22.15 -6.71 -19.33
CA VAL A 517 21.11 -7.48 -20.04
C VAL A 517 19.77 -7.33 -19.33
N VAL A 518 19.73 -7.40 -18.01
CA VAL A 518 18.50 -7.18 -17.23
C VAL A 518 17.98 -5.74 -17.37
N HIS A 519 18.88 -4.76 -17.33
CA HIS A 519 18.57 -3.35 -17.51
C HIS A 519 18.19 -3.03 -18.96
N ALA A 520 18.82 -3.65 -19.95
CA ALA A 520 18.47 -3.57 -21.37
C ALA A 520 17.10 -4.19 -21.63
N LEU A 521 16.76 -5.33 -21.00
CA LEU A 521 15.42 -5.92 -21.05
C LEU A 521 14.36 -4.98 -20.44
N GLY A 522 14.71 -4.23 -19.38
CA GLY A 522 13.84 -3.20 -18.79
C GLY A 522 13.72 -1.92 -19.64
N LEU A 523 14.82 -1.39 -20.15
CA LEU A 523 14.89 -0.17 -20.97
C LEU A 523 14.26 -0.35 -22.35
N CYS A 524 14.44 -1.53 -22.97
CA CYS A 524 13.85 -1.86 -24.26
C CYS A 524 12.31 -1.76 -24.16
N LYS A 525 11.72 -2.05 -22.99
CA LYS A 525 10.28 -1.92 -22.75
C LYS A 525 9.80 -0.47 -22.60
N GLN A 526 10.49 0.38 -21.83
CA GLN A 526 10.15 1.80 -21.70
C GLN A 526 10.28 2.58 -23.02
N ARG A 527 11.13 2.10 -23.95
CA ARG A 527 11.44 2.80 -25.21
C ARG A 527 10.74 2.19 -26.44
N CYS A 528 10.21 0.97 -26.34
CA CYS A 528 9.33 0.39 -27.36
C CYS A 528 7.91 1.00 -27.40
N THR A 529 7.53 1.77 -26.37
CA THR A 529 6.31 2.60 -26.39
C THR A 529 6.49 3.91 -27.18
N LEU A 530 7.73 4.29 -27.52
CA LEU A 530 8.01 5.44 -28.38
C LEU A 530 7.71 5.11 -29.85
N PRO A 531 7.22 6.07 -30.64
CA PRO A 531 6.97 5.89 -32.06
C PRO A 531 8.19 5.33 -32.80
N PRO A 532 8.01 4.55 -33.89
CA PRO A 532 9.11 3.91 -34.62
C PRO A 532 10.22 4.88 -35.07
N ASN A 533 9.87 6.15 -35.28
CA ASN A 533 10.77 7.20 -35.75
C ASN A 533 11.25 8.16 -34.63
N ASP A 534 11.01 7.86 -33.35
CA ASP A 534 11.50 8.72 -32.26
C ASP A 534 13.04 8.65 -32.20
N PRO A 535 13.76 9.77 -32.32
CA PRO A 535 15.22 9.78 -32.33
C PRO A 535 15.83 9.22 -31.04
N ARG A 536 15.11 9.24 -29.90
CA ARG A 536 15.56 8.57 -28.66
C ARG A 536 15.51 7.05 -28.79
N ARG A 537 14.52 6.51 -29.52
CA ARG A 537 14.44 5.08 -29.83
C ARG A 537 15.55 4.67 -30.80
N LEU A 538 15.81 5.45 -31.83
CA LEU A 538 16.88 5.18 -32.82
C LEU A 538 18.28 5.29 -32.19
N ALA A 539 18.56 6.35 -31.43
CA ALA A 539 19.83 6.50 -30.71
C ALA A 539 20.06 5.37 -29.69
N SER A 540 18.99 4.85 -29.08
CA SER A 540 19.07 3.70 -28.18
C SER A 540 19.33 2.38 -28.90
N LEU A 541 18.73 2.17 -30.08
CA LEU A 541 19.02 0.99 -30.90
C LEU A 541 20.46 1.02 -31.40
N GLN A 542 20.96 2.20 -31.77
CA GLN A 542 22.36 2.38 -32.16
C GLN A 542 23.33 2.15 -30.99
N TYR A 543 22.96 2.57 -29.78
CA TYR A 543 23.70 2.34 -28.53
C TYR A 543 23.61 0.88 -28.01
N LEU A 544 22.54 0.14 -28.34
CA LEU A 544 22.40 -1.28 -28.00
C LEU A 544 23.08 -2.21 -29.01
N MET A 545 23.29 -1.73 -30.24
CA MET A 545 24.02 -2.45 -31.29
C MET A 545 25.53 -2.25 -31.22
N SER A 546 25.99 -1.17 -30.57
CA SER A 546 27.38 -0.94 -30.16
C SER A 546 27.67 -1.57 -28.82
#